data_AF-A0A6Y2ZKG8-F1
#
_entry.id   AF-A0A6Y2ZKG8-F1
#
_cell.length_a   1.000
_cell.length_b   1.000
_cell.length_c   1.000
_cell.angle_alpha   90.00
_cell.angle_beta   90.00
_cell.angle_gamma   90.00
#
_symmetry.space_group_name_H-M   'P 1'
#
loop_
_entity.id
_entity.type
_entity.pdbx_description
1 polymer ?
#
loop_
_entity_poly.entity_id
_entity_poly.type
_entity_poly.pdbx_seq_one_letter_code
_entity_poly.pdbx_strand_id
1 'polypeptide(L)'
;EDYKCVINKNDPTSRMFVGKALNGSGYSQFHFGAGEASIIDTIDRIENATDNSLILVEEIENGLHPVAVRLFVNYLTNVAKRKKLQIIFTTHSQDAVNELEPEAVWASINKKVWNGKLSIESLRAITGQKVNSKVIYVEDSFAKEWVENAIDRYLPKLASTIKVYTAGGYPSVVKVSQYHNENPTINYPSIALVDGDIKGRQGTKELPENAMFIGDDYPDAIVYHYIAKNIEEHASVLRQRCLLTRFDAEKIKAAVESVMNSACDHHVYFTRLSDKLDFTSELFIRAGMIDLFNEHNSEFWSPIMDFIKKGLD
;
A
#
# COMPACT_ATOMS: atom_id res chain seq x y z
N GLU A 1 21.48 16.34 27.19
CA GLU A 1 22.14 15.83 28.43
C GLU A 1 21.13 15.37 29.50
N ASP A 2 19.86 15.18 29.14
CA ASP A 2 18.75 15.00 30.10
C ASP A 2 18.33 13.54 30.34
N TYR A 3 19.13 12.56 29.90
CA TYR A 3 18.93 11.14 30.15
C TYR A 3 20.26 10.48 30.52
N LYS A 4 20.27 9.67 31.58
CA LYS A 4 21.44 8.94 32.08
C LYS A 4 21.05 7.52 32.49
N CYS A 5 21.90 6.56 32.14
CA CYS A 5 21.84 5.21 32.69
C CYS A 5 22.60 5.18 34.02
N VAL A 6 21.93 4.78 35.09
CA VAL A 6 22.52 4.58 36.42
C VAL A 6 22.75 3.08 36.61
N ILE A 7 24.00 2.70 36.82
CA ILE A 7 24.41 1.30 36.95
C ILE A 7 24.80 1.04 38.41
N ASN A 8 24.35 -0.07 38.98
CA ASN A 8 24.75 -0.48 40.31
C ASN A 8 26.25 -0.85 40.31
N LYS A 9 27.01 -0.24 41.23
CA LYS A 9 28.46 -0.45 41.34
C LYS A 9 28.85 -1.90 41.63
N ASN A 10 27.97 -2.65 42.31
CA ASN A 10 28.24 -4.02 42.74
C ASN A 10 27.62 -5.07 41.81
N ASP A 11 26.74 -4.64 40.90
CA ASP A 11 26.09 -5.50 39.91
C ASP A 11 25.88 -4.69 38.61
N PRO A 12 26.81 -4.81 37.64
CA PRO A 12 26.71 -4.11 36.37
C PRO A 12 25.46 -4.45 35.55
N THR A 13 24.80 -5.58 35.85
CA THR A 13 23.56 -6.00 35.17
C THR A 13 22.33 -5.28 35.73
N SER A 14 22.41 -4.76 36.96
CA SER A 14 21.38 -3.93 37.58
C SER A 14 21.55 -2.48 37.16
N ARG A 15 20.84 -2.09 36.09
CA ARG A 15 20.84 -0.73 35.53
C ARG A 15 19.45 -0.10 35.49
N MET A 16 19.40 1.23 35.53
CA MET A 16 18.16 2.00 35.52
C MET A 16 18.30 3.27 34.69
N PHE A 17 17.29 3.59 33.89
CA PHE A 17 17.24 4.86 33.16
C PHE A 17 16.56 5.97 33.98
N VAL A 18 17.21 7.13 34.05
CA VAL A 18 16.68 8.35 34.67
C VAL A 18 16.86 9.53 33.73
N GLY A 19 15.85 10.39 33.68
CA GLY A 19 15.87 11.59 32.87
C GLY A 19 15.20 12.78 33.55
N LYS A 20 15.27 13.94 32.91
CA LYS A 20 14.67 15.18 33.39
C LYS A 20 13.76 15.76 32.30
N ALA A 21 12.50 15.97 32.64
CA ALA A 21 11.56 16.62 31.74
C ALA A 21 11.91 18.11 31.57
N LEU A 22 11.44 18.72 30.47
CA LEU A 22 11.72 20.13 30.14
C LEU A 22 11.25 21.12 31.22
N ASN A 23 10.26 20.74 32.03
CA ASN A 23 9.75 21.51 33.16
C ASN A 23 10.58 21.32 34.46
N GLY A 24 11.67 20.54 34.41
CA GLY A 24 12.55 20.28 35.52
C GLY A 24 12.17 19.09 36.41
N SER A 25 11.04 18.42 36.15
CA SER A 25 10.63 17.22 36.90
C SER A 25 11.52 16.03 36.56
N GLY A 26 11.95 15.29 37.59
CA GLY A 26 12.69 14.03 37.42
C GLY A 26 11.74 12.93 36.93
N TYR A 27 12.16 12.19 35.91
CA TYR A 27 11.42 11.08 35.34
C TYR A 27 12.34 9.85 35.34
N SER A 28 11.80 8.67 35.63
CA SER A 28 12.62 7.47 35.86
C SER A 28 11.92 6.25 35.30
N GLN A 29 12.68 5.18 35.03
CA GLN A 29 12.14 3.93 34.48
C GLN A 29 10.99 3.33 35.31
N PHE A 30 10.85 3.68 36.60
CA PHE A 30 9.71 3.28 37.43
C PHE A 30 8.37 3.91 36.99
N HIS A 31 8.40 4.96 36.17
CA HIS A 31 7.23 5.65 35.64
C HIS A 31 6.95 5.28 34.17
N PHE A 32 7.73 4.37 33.57
CA PHE A 32 7.62 4.01 32.16
C PHE A 32 6.57 2.93 31.98
N GLY A 33 5.82 2.99 30.88
CA GLY A 33 5.07 1.84 30.41
C GLY A 33 6.02 0.69 30.06
N ALA A 34 5.56 -0.57 30.14
CA ALA A 34 6.37 -1.73 29.81
C ALA A 34 6.96 -1.66 28.39
N GLY A 35 6.21 -1.13 27.42
CA GLY A 35 6.69 -0.91 26.05
C GLY A 35 7.75 0.19 25.94
N GLU A 36 7.61 1.29 26.68
CA GLU A 36 8.59 2.38 26.70
C GLU A 36 9.93 1.93 27.29
N ALA A 37 9.88 1.18 28.40
CA ALA A 37 11.07 0.59 29.01
C ALA A 37 11.79 -0.38 28.06
N SER A 38 11.03 -1.20 27.33
CA SER A 38 11.57 -2.16 26.35
C SER A 38 12.27 -1.47 25.16
N ILE A 39 11.66 -0.42 24.59
CA ILE A 39 12.29 0.38 23.53
C ILE A 39 13.59 0.98 24.03
N ILE A 40 13.58 1.65 25.20
CA ILE A 40 14.74 2.39 25.68
C ILE A 40 15.91 1.45 25.92
N ASP A 41 15.65 0.28 26.51
CA ASP A 41 16.67 -0.76 26.68
C ASP A 41 17.20 -1.27 25.34
N THR A 42 16.31 -1.48 24.37
CA THR A 42 16.69 -1.93 23.02
C THR A 42 17.56 -0.89 22.31
N ILE A 43 17.16 0.39 22.33
CA ILE A 43 17.94 1.50 21.76
C ILE A 43 19.32 1.57 22.40
N ASP A 44 19.40 1.50 23.74
CA ASP A 44 20.67 1.54 24.45
C ASP A 44 21.58 0.37 24.04
N ARG A 45 21.05 -0.85 23.88
CA ARG A 45 21.81 -2.01 23.41
C ARG A 45 22.31 -1.83 21.97
N ILE A 46 21.50 -1.26 21.09
CA ILE A 46 21.87 -0.99 19.69
C ILE A 46 22.94 0.12 19.59
N GLU A 47 22.79 1.20 20.36
CA GLU A 47 23.78 2.29 20.41
C GLU A 47 25.13 1.83 20.99
N ASN A 48 25.11 0.86 21.90
CA ASN A 48 26.34 0.27 22.47
C ASN A 48 26.89 -0.92 21.66
N ALA A 49 26.16 -1.44 20.67
CA ALA A 49 26.64 -2.52 19.82
C ALA A 49 27.87 -2.09 19.00
N THR A 50 28.76 -3.01 18.64
CA THR A 50 29.88 -2.70 17.74
C THR A 50 29.39 -2.39 16.32
N ASP A 51 30.14 -1.57 15.58
CA ASP A 51 29.84 -1.34 14.16
C ASP A 51 29.88 -2.65 13.37
N ASN A 52 29.06 -2.76 12.32
CA ASN A 52 28.91 -3.97 11.47
C ASN A 52 28.30 -5.19 12.17
N SER A 53 27.60 -5.00 13.29
CA SER A 53 26.90 -6.09 13.98
C SER A 53 25.63 -6.53 13.26
N LEU A 54 25.28 -7.80 13.40
CA LEU A 54 23.95 -8.34 13.11
C LEU A 54 23.08 -8.27 14.36
N ILE A 55 21.91 -7.65 14.23
CA ILE A 55 20.93 -7.50 15.30
C ILE A 55 19.65 -8.21 14.87
N LEU A 56 19.14 -9.07 15.76
CA LEU A 56 17.90 -9.81 15.57
C LEU A 56 16.89 -9.32 16.62
N VAL A 57 15.70 -8.90 16.19
CA VAL A 57 14.64 -8.44 17.09
C VAL A 57 13.34 -9.19 16.81
N GLU A 58 12.72 -9.73 17.86
CA GLU A 58 11.42 -10.37 17.74
C GLU A 58 10.32 -9.36 18.08
N GLU A 59 9.26 -9.33 17.27
CA GLU A 59 8.03 -8.53 17.48
C GLU A 59 8.30 -7.07 17.91
N ILE A 60 8.82 -6.27 16.98
CA ILE A 60 9.27 -4.91 17.30
C ILE A 60 8.17 -3.97 17.82
N GLU A 61 6.89 -4.30 17.57
CA GLU A 61 5.73 -3.51 17.96
C GLU A 61 5.20 -3.82 19.37
N ASN A 62 5.74 -4.83 20.05
CA ASN A 62 5.14 -5.34 21.28
C ASN A 62 5.05 -4.26 22.38
N GLY A 63 3.82 -3.97 22.83
CA GLY A 63 3.55 -2.96 23.85
C GLY A 63 3.65 -1.51 23.37
N LEU A 64 3.72 -1.26 22.06
CA LEU A 64 3.91 0.08 21.49
C LEU A 64 2.67 0.64 20.81
N HIS A 65 2.47 1.95 20.96
CA HIS A 65 1.51 2.68 20.14
C HIS A 65 1.98 2.71 18.67
N PRO A 66 1.09 2.64 17.66
CA PRO A 66 1.44 2.67 16.24
C PRO A 66 2.44 3.77 15.84
N VAL A 67 2.26 4.97 16.39
CA VAL A 67 3.20 6.10 16.17
C VAL A 67 4.61 5.78 16.66
N ALA A 68 4.75 5.13 17.81
CA ALA A 68 6.06 4.74 18.35
C ALA A 68 6.72 3.64 17.50
N VAL A 69 5.94 2.70 16.97
CA VAL A 69 6.44 1.67 16.03
C VAL A 69 7.07 2.32 14.80
N ARG A 70 6.38 3.28 14.18
CA ARG A 70 6.88 4.00 13.00
C ARG A 70 8.16 4.77 13.30
N LEU A 71 8.21 5.47 14.44
CA LEU A 71 9.40 6.19 14.88
C LEU A 71 10.57 5.21 15.14
N PHE A 72 10.27 4.04 15.70
CA PHE A 72 11.29 3.05 16.01
C PHE A 72 11.89 2.42 14.73
N VAL A 73 11.07 2.08 13.73
CA VAL A 73 11.57 1.60 12.42
C VAL A 73 12.45 2.65 11.73
N ASN A 74 12.07 3.92 11.78
CA ASN A 74 12.88 5.02 11.26
C ASN A 74 14.22 5.15 12.00
N TYR A 75 14.20 5.03 13.34
CA TYR A 75 15.43 4.98 14.14
C TYR A 75 16.32 3.80 13.74
N LEU A 76 15.77 2.58 13.64
CA LEU A 76 16.52 1.37 13.25
C LEU A 76 17.18 1.54 11.88
N THR A 77 16.48 2.12 10.92
CA THR A 77 17.00 2.40 9.59
C THR A 77 18.16 3.41 9.63
N ASN A 78 18.05 4.44 10.47
CA ASN A 78 19.11 5.44 10.64
C ASN A 78 20.37 4.84 11.29
N VAL A 79 20.22 4.12 12.40
CA VAL A 79 21.35 3.53 13.13
C VAL A 79 22.02 2.41 12.32
N ALA A 80 21.25 1.64 11.54
CA ALA A 80 21.79 0.67 10.59
C ALA A 80 22.74 1.32 9.58
N LYS A 81 22.36 2.47 9.00
CA LYS A 81 23.23 3.23 8.09
C LYS A 81 24.45 3.80 8.81
N ARG A 82 24.25 4.45 9.96
CA ARG A 82 25.32 5.13 10.71
C ARG A 82 26.40 4.17 11.20
N LYS A 83 26.02 3.00 11.70
CA LYS A 83 26.92 2.00 12.32
C LYS A 83 27.14 0.77 11.44
N LYS A 84 26.68 0.82 10.18
CA LYS A 84 26.76 -0.27 9.19
C LYS A 84 26.16 -1.59 9.70
N LEU A 85 25.09 -1.52 10.49
CA LEU A 85 24.47 -2.70 11.10
C LEU A 85 23.58 -3.42 10.10
N GLN A 86 23.48 -4.74 10.23
CA GLN A 86 22.39 -5.51 9.64
C GLN A 86 21.34 -5.75 10.72
N ILE A 87 20.12 -5.28 10.51
CA ILE A 87 19.02 -5.46 11.46
C ILE A 87 17.94 -6.30 10.78
N ILE A 88 17.62 -7.45 11.37
CA ILE A 88 16.51 -8.31 10.93
C ILE A 88 15.52 -8.36 12.08
N PHE A 89 14.25 -8.15 11.76
CA PHE A 89 13.21 -8.23 12.77
C PHE A 89 11.93 -8.88 12.26
N THR A 90 11.14 -9.39 13.19
CA THR A 90 9.79 -9.89 12.93
C THR A 90 8.76 -8.86 13.35
N THR A 91 7.63 -8.82 12.63
CA THR A 91 6.51 -7.93 12.96
C THR A 91 5.19 -8.46 12.41
N HIS A 92 4.12 -8.24 13.15
CA HIS A 92 2.72 -8.33 12.76
C HIS A 92 2.10 -6.94 12.55
N SER A 93 2.86 -5.86 12.75
CA SER A 93 2.39 -4.48 12.60
C SER A 93 2.45 -4.01 11.15
N GLN A 94 1.30 -3.60 10.61
CA GLN A 94 1.25 -2.94 9.30
C GLN A 94 1.95 -1.57 9.36
N ASP A 95 1.92 -0.89 10.51
CA ASP A 95 2.63 0.38 10.72
C ASP A 95 4.14 0.23 10.57
N ALA A 96 4.71 -0.89 11.03
CA ALA A 96 6.12 -1.20 10.81
C ALA A 96 6.45 -1.47 9.33
N VAL A 97 5.65 -2.32 8.68
CA VAL A 97 5.83 -2.70 7.26
C VAL A 97 5.72 -1.49 6.33
N ASN A 98 4.83 -0.54 6.64
CA ASN A 98 4.62 0.64 5.82
C ASN A 98 5.85 1.55 5.71
N GLU A 99 6.67 1.60 6.77
CA GLU A 99 7.88 2.43 6.84
C GLU A 99 9.09 1.79 6.13
N LEU A 100 9.00 0.52 5.71
CA LEU A 100 10.07 -0.17 5.00
C LEU A 100 9.91 -0.06 3.48
N GLU A 101 11.06 -0.09 2.79
CA GLU A 101 11.13 -0.30 1.35
C GLU A 101 10.72 -1.74 0.99
N PRO A 102 10.09 -1.99 -0.17
CA PRO A 102 9.61 -3.32 -0.57
C PRO A 102 10.67 -4.42 -0.47
N GLU A 103 11.91 -4.13 -0.83
CA GLU A 103 13.02 -5.08 -0.85
C GLU A 103 13.46 -5.51 0.56
N ALA A 104 13.14 -4.70 1.57
CA ALA A 104 13.43 -5.00 2.97
C ALA A 104 12.34 -5.87 3.63
N VAL A 105 11.19 -6.07 2.97
CA VAL A 105 10.07 -6.84 3.50
C VAL A 105 10.10 -8.27 2.97
N TRP A 106 10.15 -9.22 3.90
CA TRP A 106 10.12 -10.65 3.60
C TRP A 106 8.96 -11.32 4.33
N ALA A 107 8.07 -11.96 3.59
CA ALA A 107 6.95 -12.71 4.13
C ALA A 107 7.24 -14.21 4.08
N SER A 108 7.18 -14.89 5.23
CA SER A 108 7.26 -16.35 5.32
C SER A 108 5.84 -16.93 5.30
N ILE A 109 5.51 -17.69 4.26
CA ILE A 109 4.19 -18.29 4.04
C ILE A 109 4.38 -19.76 3.64
N ASN A 110 3.77 -20.70 4.37
CA ASN A 110 3.81 -22.14 4.02
C ASN A 110 5.24 -22.65 3.74
N LYS A 111 6.22 -22.23 4.55
CA LYS A 111 7.66 -22.55 4.42
C LYS A 111 8.33 -22.01 3.14
N LYS A 112 7.68 -21.10 2.42
CA LYS A 112 8.26 -20.32 1.32
C LYS A 112 8.42 -18.87 1.74
N VAL A 113 9.45 -18.20 1.23
CA VAL A 113 9.71 -16.79 1.54
C VAL A 113 9.47 -15.95 0.29
N TRP A 114 8.76 -14.84 0.47
CA TRP A 114 8.40 -13.89 -0.57
C TRP A 114 9.03 -12.53 -0.23
N ASN A 115 9.64 -11.88 -1.20
CA ASN A 115 10.21 -10.54 -1.03
C ASN A 115 9.30 -9.50 -1.71
N GLY A 116 9.02 -8.39 -1.04
CA GLY A 116 8.17 -7.31 -1.56
C GLY A 116 7.08 -6.84 -0.60
N LYS A 117 6.52 -5.66 -0.89
CA LYS A 117 5.49 -4.99 -0.08
C LYS A 117 4.09 -5.57 -0.31
N LEU A 118 3.92 -6.86 -0.06
CA LEU A 118 2.59 -7.44 0.11
C LEU A 118 2.02 -6.92 1.44
N SER A 119 0.82 -6.33 1.43
CA SER A 119 0.18 -5.95 2.70
C SER A 119 -0.11 -7.20 3.53
N ILE A 120 -0.16 -7.06 4.86
CA ILE A 120 -0.55 -8.15 5.77
C ILE A 120 -1.94 -8.68 5.39
N GLU A 121 -2.80 -7.82 4.83
CA GLU A 121 -4.13 -8.20 4.35
C GLU A 121 -4.10 -9.06 3.08
N SER A 122 -3.19 -8.78 2.14
CA SER A 122 -2.93 -9.63 0.98
C SER A 122 -2.36 -10.99 1.42
N LEU A 123 -1.46 -10.98 2.40
CA LEU A 123 -0.88 -12.19 3.00
C LEU A 123 -1.95 -13.04 3.71
N ARG A 124 -2.85 -12.41 4.47
CA ARG A 124 -3.98 -13.08 5.15
C ARG A 124 -5.00 -13.68 4.17
N ALA A 125 -5.19 -13.06 3.01
CA ALA A 125 -6.05 -13.57 1.95
C ALA A 125 -5.46 -14.80 1.25
N ILE A 126 -4.15 -14.77 0.97
CA ILE A 126 -3.41 -15.89 0.36
C ILE A 126 -3.30 -17.09 1.33
N THR A 127 -3.33 -16.83 2.65
CA THR A 127 -3.23 -17.88 3.68
C THR A 127 -4.57 -18.45 4.12
N GLY A 128 -5.70 -18.00 3.55
CA GLY A 128 -7.04 -18.46 3.94
C GLY A 128 -7.46 -18.02 5.36
N GLN A 129 -6.78 -17.05 5.97
CA GLN A 129 -7.13 -16.51 7.28
C GLN A 129 -8.27 -15.48 7.25
N LYS A 130 -8.85 -15.19 6.07
CA LYS A 130 -10.09 -14.42 5.90
C LYS A 130 -11.26 -15.35 5.58
N VAL A 131 -12.39 -15.12 6.26
CA VAL A 131 -13.64 -15.86 6.07
C VAL A 131 -14.33 -15.38 4.79
N ASN A 132 -14.61 -16.30 3.88
CA ASN A 132 -15.58 -16.22 2.76
C ASN A 132 -15.58 -14.92 1.95
N SER A 133 -14.44 -14.51 1.42
CA SER A 133 -14.41 -13.42 0.43
C SER A 133 -13.82 -13.90 -0.89
N LYS A 134 -14.58 -13.77 -1.98
CA LYS A 134 -14.13 -13.92 -3.37
C LYS A 134 -12.95 -12.97 -3.63
N VAL A 135 -11.91 -13.39 -4.34
CA VAL A 135 -10.66 -12.61 -4.47
C VAL A 135 -10.37 -12.17 -5.89
N ILE A 136 -9.99 -10.91 -6.07
CA ILE A 136 -9.51 -10.35 -7.34
C ILE A 136 -8.09 -9.83 -7.13
N TYR A 137 -7.16 -10.25 -7.98
CA TYR A 137 -5.81 -9.72 -8.05
C TYR A 137 -5.67 -8.73 -9.20
N VAL A 138 -5.05 -7.58 -8.93
CA VAL A 138 -4.74 -6.52 -9.89
C VAL A 138 -3.25 -6.18 -9.82
N GLU A 139 -2.74 -5.46 -10.82
CA GLU A 139 -1.30 -5.16 -10.91
C GLU A 139 -0.85 -4.14 -9.84
N ASP A 140 -1.56 -3.02 -9.72
CA ASP A 140 -1.15 -1.90 -8.87
C ASP A 140 -2.30 -1.25 -8.05
N SER A 141 -1.96 -0.19 -7.31
CA SER A 141 -2.92 0.53 -6.47
C SER A 141 -3.95 1.33 -7.25
N PHE A 142 -3.63 1.80 -8.46
CA PHE A 142 -4.59 2.53 -9.29
C PHE A 142 -5.66 1.57 -9.80
N ALA A 143 -5.25 0.45 -10.39
CA ALA A 143 -6.14 -0.61 -10.85
C ALA A 143 -7.04 -1.11 -9.70
N LYS A 144 -6.48 -1.22 -8.49
CA LYS A 144 -7.24 -1.57 -7.29
C LYS A 144 -8.37 -0.55 -7.02
N GLU A 145 -8.03 0.73 -6.90
CA GLU A 145 -9.02 1.79 -6.63
C GLU A 145 -10.10 1.85 -7.72
N TRP A 146 -9.69 1.69 -8.97
CA TRP A 146 -10.57 1.71 -10.14
C TRP A 146 -11.58 0.55 -10.14
N VAL A 147 -11.09 -0.67 -9.88
CA VAL A 147 -11.89 -1.90 -9.83
C VAL A 147 -12.79 -1.93 -8.60
N GLU A 148 -12.30 -1.52 -7.42
CA GLU A 148 -13.13 -1.44 -6.20
C GLU A 148 -14.32 -0.50 -6.40
N ASN A 149 -14.09 0.70 -6.94
CA ASN A 149 -15.17 1.65 -7.24
C ASN A 149 -16.17 1.07 -8.26
N ALA A 150 -15.69 0.35 -9.27
CA ALA A 150 -16.56 -0.29 -10.27
C ALA A 150 -17.40 -1.43 -9.67
N ILE A 151 -16.83 -2.25 -8.80
CA ILE A 151 -17.54 -3.33 -8.10
C ILE A 151 -18.65 -2.76 -7.22
N ASP A 152 -18.37 -1.70 -6.47
CA ASP A 152 -19.37 -1.03 -5.64
C ASP A 152 -20.56 -0.51 -6.47
N ARG A 153 -20.28 0.00 -7.67
CA ARG A 153 -21.28 0.55 -8.60
C ARG A 153 -22.10 -0.53 -9.30
N TYR A 154 -21.45 -1.56 -9.85
CA TYR A 154 -22.10 -2.52 -10.75
C TYR A 154 -22.48 -3.84 -10.07
N LEU A 155 -21.82 -4.20 -8.97
CA LEU A 155 -22.05 -5.42 -8.19
C LEU A 155 -22.27 -5.14 -6.69
N PRO A 156 -23.15 -4.20 -6.30
CA PRO A 156 -23.28 -3.75 -4.90
C PRO A 156 -23.62 -4.90 -3.92
N LYS A 157 -24.32 -5.94 -4.39
CA LYS A 157 -24.66 -7.12 -3.57
C LYS A 157 -23.44 -7.99 -3.27
N LEU A 158 -22.45 -8.02 -4.16
CA LEU A 158 -21.23 -8.83 -4.02
C LEU A 158 -20.06 -8.03 -3.47
N ALA A 159 -20.11 -6.70 -3.52
CA ALA A 159 -19.03 -5.80 -3.07
C ALA A 159 -18.50 -6.13 -1.67
N SER A 160 -19.38 -6.39 -0.70
CA SER A 160 -18.97 -6.76 0.67
C SER A 160 -18.20 -8.09 0.77
N THR A 161 -18.40 -8.98 -0.20
CA THR A 161 -17.79 -10.31 -0.28
C THR A 161 -16.59 -10.38 -1.24
N ILE A 162 -16.38 -9.37 -2.07
CA ILE A 162 -15.23 -9.33 -2.98
C ILE A 162 -14.10 -8.54 -2.33
N LYS A 163 -12.87 -9.02 -2.45
CA LYS A 163 -11.67 -8.31 -2.04
C LYS A 163 -10.69 -8.18 -3.20
N VAL A 164 -10.23 -6.95 -3.41
CA VAL A 164 -9.26 -6.62 -4.46
C VAL A 164 -7.88 -6.43 -3.83
N TYR A 165 -6.87 -7.12 -4.37
CA TYR A 165 -5.50 -7.10 -3.88
C TYR A 165 -4.51 -6.80 -4.99
N THR A 166 -3.48 -6.03 -4.66
CA THR A 166 -2.36 -5.79 -5.57
C THR A 166 -1.39 -6.98 -5.54
N ALA A 167 -0.90 -7.38 -6.71
CA ALA A 167 -0.01 -8.53 -6.88
C ALA A 167 1.19 -8.26 -7.80
N GLY A 168 1.41 -7.00 -8.18
CA GLY A 168 2.45 -6.60 -9.12
C GLY A 168 2.10 -6.95 -10.56
N GLY A 169 2.82 -6.36 -11.51
CA GLY A 169 2.44 -6.46 -12.92
C GLY A 169 2.59 -7.85 -13.54
N TYR A 170 2.08 -8.02 -14.76
CA TYR A 170 2.20 -9.27 -15.49
C TYR A 170 3.67 -9.74 -15.60
N PRO A 171 3.97 -11.05 -15.43
CA PRO A 171 3.04 -12.17 -15.22
C PRO A 171 2.74 -12.48 -13.74
N SER A 172 3.14 -11.60 -12.81
CA SER A 172 3.07 -11.86 -11.37
C SER A 172 1.63 -11.96 -10.88
N VAL A 173 0.76 -11.02 -11.28
CA VAL A 173 -0.68 -11.03 -10.94
C VAL A 173 -1.36 -12.36 -11.30
N VAL A 174 -1.05 -12.92 -12.47
CA VAL A 174 -1.60 -14.19 -12.95
C VAL A 174 -1.09 -15.36 -12.10
N LYS A 175 0.22 -15.39 -11.83
CA LYS A 175 0.82 -16.45 -11.01
C LYS A 175 0.24 -16.46 -9.59
N VAL A 176 0.02 -15.30 -8.99
CA VAL A 176 -0.56 -15.20 -7.65
C VAL A 176 -1.99 -15.77 -7.62
N SER A 177 -2.83 -15.45 -8.61
CA SER A 177 -4.16 -16.05 -8.72
C SER A 177 -4.12 -17.56 -8.96
N GLN A 178 -3.20 -18.05 -9.80
CA GLN A 178 -3.02 -19.49 -10.00
C GLN A 178 -2.64 -20.21 -8.70
N TYR A 179 -1.64 -19.71 -7.98
CA TYR A 179 -1.23 -20.27 -6.68
C TYR A 179 -2.36 -20.24 -5.64
N HIS A 180 -3.21 -19.22 -5.66
CA HIS A 180 -4.38 -19.14 -4.80
C HIS A 180 -5.37 -20.26 -5.11
N ASN A 181 -5.68 -20.47 -6.40
CA ASN A 181 -6.66 -21.47 -6.83
C ASN A 181 -6.13 -22.91 -6.71
N GLU A 182 -4.82 -23.12 -6.79
CA GLU A 182 -4.18 -24.42 -6.58
C GLU A 182 -4.06 -24.80 -5.09
N ASN A 183 -4.28 -23.86 -4.17
CA ASN A 183 -4.10 -24.12 -2.75
C ASN A 183 -5.32 -24.85 -2.15
N PRO A 184 -5.17 -26.13 -1.71
CA PRO A 184 -6.29 -26.93 -1.23
C PRO A 184 -6.87 -26.46 0.11
N THR A 185 -6.22 -25.51 0.80
CA THR A 185 -6.74 -24.92 2.04
C THR A 185 -7.69 -23.75 1.80
N ILE A 186 -7.83 -23.29 0.54
CA ILE A 186 -8.68 -22.16 0.17
C ILE A 186 -9.90 -22.70 -0.58
N ASN A 187 -11.09 -22.40 -0.08
CA ASN A 187 -12.35 -22.94 -0.60
C ASN A 187 -13.11 -21.94 -1.47
N TYR A 188 -12.49 -20.83 -1.85
CA TYR A 188 -13.08 -19.81 -2.70
C TYR A 188 -12.14 -19.45 -3.86
N PRO A 189 -12.67 -19.24 -5.07
CA PRO A 189 -11.87 -18.93 -6.24
C PRO A 189 -11.31 -17.50 -6.21
N SER A 190 -10.21 -17.32 -6.95
CA SER A 190 -9.64 -16.03 -7.29
C SER A 190 -9.53 -15.84 -8.80
N ILE A 191 -9.57 -14.58 -9.22
CA ILE A 191 -9.31 -14.17 -10.60
C ILE A 191 -8.22 -13.08 -10.65
N ALA A 192 -7.58 -12.94 -11.80
CA ALA A 192 -6.63 -11.88 -12.09
C ALA A 192 -7.17 -10.92 -13.16
N LEU A 193 -7.10 -9.62 -12.89
CA LEU A 193 -7.28 -8.57 -13.89
C LEU A 193 -5.90 -8.01 -14.24
N VAL A 194 -5.55 -8.10 -15.52
CA VAL A 194 -4.22 -7.79 -16.07
C VAL A 194 -4.33 -6.52 -16.90
N ASP A 195 -3.35 -5.62 -16.79
CA ASP A 195 -3.40 -4.36 -17.53
C ASP A 195 -3.28 -4.61 -19.04
N GLY A 196 -3.87 -3.73 -19.85
CA GLY A 196 -3.96 -3.91 -21.30
C GLY A 196 -2.65 -3.65 -22.05
N ASP A 197 -1.63 -3.09 -21.41
CA ASP A 197 -0.39 -2.60 -22.04
C ASP A 197 0.44 -3.71 -22.73
N ILE A 198 0.31 -4.96 -22.26
CA ILE A 198 1.01 -6.13 -22.82
C ILE A 198 0.25 -6.81 -23.96
N LYS A 199 -0.98 -6.39 -24.25
CA LYS A 199 -1.84 -7.02 -25.27
C LYS A 199 -1.17 -6.91 -26.64
N GLY A 200 -0.94 -8.06 -27.28
CA GLY A 200 -0.30 -8.12 -28.60
C GLY A 200 1.22 -7.95 -28.62
N ARG A 201 1.91 -7.84 -27.46
CA ARG A 201 3.38 -7.90 -27.42
C ARG A 201 3.88 -9.31 -27.82
N GLN A 202 5.04 -9.38 -28.48
CA GLN A 202 5.66 -10.67 -28.82
C GLN A 202 6.09 -11.40 -27.54
N GLY A 203 5.59 -12.62 -27.34
CA GLY A 203 5.90 -13.44 -26.17
C GLY A 203 4.84 -13.44 -25.07
N THR A 204 3.78 -12.63 -25.19
CA THR A 204 2.62 -12.71 -24.28
C THR A 204 1.87 -14.02 -24.55
N LYS A 205 1.84 -14.91 -23.56
CA LYS A 205 1.03 -16.13 -23.64
C LYS A 205 -0.45 -15.75 -23.50
N GLU A 206 -1.34 -16.55 -24.09
CA GLU A 206 -2.77 -16.45 -23.80
C GLU A 206 -2.99 -16.49 -22.29
N LEU A 207 -3.85 -15.60 -21.79
CA LEU A 207 -4.19 -15.56 -20.38
C LEU A 207 -4.94 -16.86 -20.01
N PRO A 208 -4.70 -17.41 -18.81
CA PRO A 208 -5.47 -18.56 -18.32
C PRO A 208 -6.94 -18.20 -18.10
N GLU A 209 -7.80 -19.21 -17.93
CA GLU A 209 -9.25 -19.05 -17.78
C GLU A 209 -9.66 -18.12 -16.62
N ASN A 210 -8.88 -18.09 -15.54
CA ASN A 210 -9.09 -17.23 -14.38
C ASN A 210 -8.41 -15.84 -14.49
N ALA A 211 -7.98 -15.42 -15.68
CA ALA A 211 -7.40 -14.10 -15.91
C ALA A 211 -8.02 -13.38 -17.12
N MET A 212 -8.21 -12.06 -17.00
CA MET A 212 -8.75 -11.21 -18.07
C MET A 212 -8.00 -9.88 -18.14
N PHE A 213 -7.86 -9.33 -19.34
CA PHE A 213 -7.35 -7.97 -19.51
C PHE A 213 -8.38 -6.91 -19.07
N ILE A 214 -7.94 -5.92 -18.30
CA ILE A 214 -8.73 -4.73 -17.97
C ILE A 214 -8.37 -3.58 -18.91
N GLY A 215 -9.17 -3.44 -19.96
CA GLY A 215 -8.94 -2.45 -21.02
C GLY A 215 -7.82 -2.84 -21.99
N ASP A 216 -7.32 -1.83 -22.71
CA ASP A 216 -6.38 -1.99 -23.83
C ASP A 216 -5.05 -1.26 -23.62
N ASP A 217 -4.88 -0.58 -22.48
CA ASP A 217 -3.70 0.22 -22.13
C ASP A 217 -3.57 0.29 -20.59
N TYR A 218 -2.68 1.14 -20.07
CA TYR A 218 -2.55 1.39 -18.64
C TYR A 218 -3.84 1.98 -18.03
N PRO A 219 -4.29 1.47 -16.87
CA PRO A 219 -5.51 1.93 -16.19
C PRO A 219 -5.63 3.45 -15.97
N ASP A 220 -4.57 4.08 -15.48
CA ASP A 220 -4.48 5.51 -15.24
C ASP A 220 -4.56 6.31 -16.54
N ALA A 221 -3.90 5.86 -17.60
CA ALA A 221 -3.99 6.45 -18.93
C ALA A 221 -5.41 6.36 -19.50
N ILE A 222 -6.07 5.20 -19.40
CA ILE A 222 -7.45 5.01 -19.88
C ILE A 222 -8.39 6.02 -19.22
N VAL A 223 -8.35 6.10 -17.89
CA VAL A 223 -9.21 7.01 -17.12
C VAL A 223 -8.88 8.47 -17.47
N TYR A 224 -7.60 8.84 -17.49
CA TYR A 224 -7.20 10.22 -17.76
C TYR A 224 -7.58 10.67 -19.18
N HIS A 225 -7.29 9.85 -20.19
CA HIS A 225 -7.60 10.13 -21.59
C HIS A 225 -9.10 10.28 -21.81
N TYR A 226 -9.92 9.43 -21.18
CA TYR A 226 -11.37 9.58 -21.23
C TYR A 226 -11.83 10.92 -20.68
N ILE A 227 -11.33 11.31 -19.50
CA ILE A 227 -11.73 12.58 -18.87
C ILE A 227 -11.23 13.78 -19.70
N ALA A 228 -9.99 13.75 -20.18
CA ALA A 228 -9.43 14.81 -21.02
C ALA A 228 -10.22 14.97 -22.34
N LYS A 229 -10.59 13.86 -22.99
CA LYS A 229 -11.37 13.88 -24.23
C LYS A 229 -12.77 14.49 -24.05
N ASN A 230 -13.38 14.29 -22.89
CA ASN A 230 -14.75 14.72 -22.60
C ASN A 230 -14.80 15.87 -21.58
N ILE A 231 -13.70 16.61 -21.40
CA ILE A 231 -13.57 17.60 -20.32
C ILE A 231 -14.57 18.75 -20.44
N GLU A 232 -14.99 19.09 -21.67
CA GLU A 232 -15.96 20.15 -21.94
C GLU A 232 -17.30 19.90 -21.23
N GLU A 233 -17.77 18.66 -21.27
CA GLU A 233 -19.03 18.25 -20.69
C GLU A 233 -18.88 17.94 -19.19
N HIS A 234 -17.68 17.50 -18.79
CA HIS A 234 -17.43 16.97 -17.46
C HIS A 234 -16.81 17.95 -16.46
N ALA A 235 -16.29 19.11 -16.88
CA ALA A 235 -15.55 20.03 -16.01
C ALA A 235 -16.34 20.44 -14.75
N SER A 236 -17.64 20.70 -14.88
CA SER A 236 -18.50 21.05 -13.75
C SER A 236 -18.72 19.90 -12.76
N VAL A 237 -18.87 18.67 -13.27
CA VAL A 237 -19.03 17.47 -12.43
C VAL A 237 -17.71 17.11 -11.76
N LEU A 238 -16.61 17.16 -12.52
CA LEU A 238 -15.26 16.95 -12.03
C LEU A 238 -14.92 17.94 -10.92
N ARG A 239 -15.34 19.21 -11.07
CA ARG A 239 -15.18 20.23 -10.03
C ARG A 239 -15.78 19.81 -8.69
N GLN A 240 -16.98 19.22 -8.72
CA GLN A 240 -17.66 18.74 -7.51
C GLN A 240 -17.00 17.48 -6.95
N ARG A 241 -16.76 16.47 -7.79
CA ARG A 241 -16.25 15.14 -7.36
C ARG A 241 -14.82 15.19 -6.85
N CYS A 242 -13.99 16.02 -7.47
CA CYS A 242 -12.59 16.19 -7.06
C CYS A 242 -12.40 17.25 -5.96
N LEU A 243 -13.49 17.79 -5.40
CA LEU A 243 -13.47 18.86 -4.39
C LEU A 243 -12.71 20.13 -4.83
N LEU A 244 -12.80 20.46 -6.12
CA LEU A 244 -12.11 21.60 -6.76
C LEU A 244 -12.95 22.88 -6.73
N THR A 245 -13.80 23.07 -5.72
CA THR A 245 -14.78 24.18 -5.67
C THR A 245 -14.13 25.57 -5.70
N ARG A 246 -12.85 25.68 -5.34
CA ARG A 246 -12.04 26.91 -5.42
C ARG A 246 -11.63 27.32 -6.84
N PHE A 247 -11.80 26.45 -7.83
CA PHE A 247 -11.48 26.72 -9.23
C PHE A 247 -12.76 26.81 -10.06
N ASP A 248 -12.72 27.62 -11.12
CA ASP A 248 -13.76 27.61 -12.15
C ASP A 248 -13.55 26.45 -13.13
N ALA A 249 -14.57 26.17 -13.94
CA ALA A 249 -14.53 25.08 -14.91
C ALA A 249 -13.43 25.29 -15.97
N GLU A 250 -13.19 26.55 -16.38
CA GLU A 250 -12.17 26.89 -17.38
C GLU A 250 -10.75 26.60 -16.89
N LYS A 251 -10.41 26.94 -15.64
CA LYS A 251 -9.10 26.62 -15.06
C LYS A 251 -8.91 25.11 -14.94
N ILE A 252 -9.94 24.37 -14.56
CA ILE A 252 -9.88 22.90 -14.46
C ILE A 252 -9.65 22.29 -15.85
N LYS A 253 -10.42 22.72 -16.84
CA LYS A 253 -10.28 22.29 -18.24
C LYS A 253 -8.87 22.54 -18.77
N ALA A 254 -8.39 23.78 -18.66
CA ALA A 254 -7.06 24.16 -19.10
C ALA A 254 -5.96 23.36 -18.40
N ALA A 255 -6.13 23.05 -17.11
CA ALA A 255 -5.17 22.23 -16.37
C ALA A 255 -5.11 20.78 -16.90
N VAL A 256 -6.27 20.14 -17.12
CA VAL A 256 -6.37 18.78 -17.66
C VAL A 256 -5.77 18.69 -19.07
N GLU A 257 -6.17 19.60 -19.96
CA GLU A 257 -5.62 19.66 -21.33
C GLU A 257 -4.12 19.92 -21.32
N SER A 258 -3.63 20.76 -20.41
CA SER A 258 -2.20 21.06 -20.30
C SER A 258 -1.38 19.85 -19.85
N VAL A 259 -1.90 19.00 -18.95
CA VAL A 259 -1.22 17.74 -18.60
C VAL A 259 -1.22 16.80 -19.80
N MET A 260 -2.36 16.63 -20.47
CA MET A 260 -2.48 15.77 -21.65
C MET A 260 -1.48 16.15 -22.75
N ASN A 261 -1.31 17.45 -22.99
CA ASN A 261 -0.39 17.98 -24.00
C ASN A 261 1.09 17.95 -23.58
N SER A 262 1.39 17.66 -22.31
CA SER A 262 2.78 17.67 -21.81
C SER A 262 3.58 16.42 -22.15
N ALA A 263 2.94 15.41 -22.75
CA ALA A 263 3.54 14.10 -23.07
C ALA A 263 4.26 13.46 -21.87
N CYS A 264 3.78 13.73 -20.66
CA CYS A 264 4.35 13.16 -19.45
C CYS A 264 3.95 11.69 -19.31
N ASP A 265 4.72 10.97 -18.49
CA ASP A 265 4.43 9.59 -18.10
C ASP A 265 3.03 9.47 -17.46
N HIS A 266 2.34 8.36 -17.72
CA HIS A 266 0.96 8.16 -17.25
C HIS A 266 0.86 8.11 -15.73
N HIS A 267 1.89 7.57 -15.06
CA HIS A 267 1.95 7.51 -13.62
C HIS A 267 2.04 8.88 -12.94
N VAL A 268 2.37 9.94 -13.68
CA VAL A 268 2.44 11.30 -13.14
C VAL A 268 1.25 12.18 -13.51
N TYR A 269 0.25 11.69 -14.26
CA TYR A 269 -0.88 12.51 -14.70
C TYR A 269 -1.61 13.21 -13.54
N PHE A 270 -1.92 12.46 -12.49
CA PHE A 270 -2.66 12.99 -11.34
C PHE A 270 -1.80 13.94 -10.50
N THR A 271 -0.52 13.64 -10.31
CA THR A 271 0.42 14.54 -9.61
C THR A 271 0.63 15.84 -10.39
N ARG A 272 0.78 15.78 -11.72
CA ARG A 272 0.90 16.98 -12.57
C ARG A 272 -0.37 17.81 -12.56
N LEU A 273 -1.54 17.16 -12.53
CA LEU A 273 -2.81 17.86 -12.41
C LEU A 273 -2.95 18.53 -11.04
N SER A 274 -2.51 17.85 -9.97
CA SER A 274 -2.40 18.42 -8.62
C SER A 274 -1.55 19.68 -8.60
N ASP A 275 -0.34 19.64 -9.17
CA ASP A 275 0.58 20.79 -9.25
C ASP A 275 -0.06 21.99 -9.95
N LYS A 276 -0.76 21.76 -11.07
CA LYS A 276 -1.44 22.81 -11.85
C LYS A 276 -2.67 23.37 -11.14
N LEU A 277 -3.24 22.63 -10.21
CA LEU A 277 -4.41 23.00 -9.42
C LEU A 277 -4.00 23.38 -7.99
N ASP A 278 -2.92 24.14 -7.84
CA ASP A 278 -2.40 24.69 -6.58
C ASP A 278 -2.27 23.62 -5.48
N PHE A 279 -1.59 22.52 -5.82
CA PHE A 279 -1.31 21.36 -4.95
C PHE A 279 -2.56 20.78 -4.29
N THR A 280 -3.64 20.64 -5.06
CA THR A 280 -4.84 19.94 -4.59
C THR A 280 -4.52 18.47 -4.34
N SER A 281 -5.12 17.85 -3.33
CA SER A 281 -4.94 16.41 -3.05
C SER A 281 -5.11 15.54 -4.30
N GLU A 282 -4.03 14.86 -4.69
CA GLU A 282 -4.03 13.89 -5.79
C GLU A 282 -5.08 12.79 -5.56
N LEU A 283 -5.24 12.36 -4.31
CA LEU A 283 -6.20 11.33 -3.91
C LEU A 283 -7.64 11.74 -4.28
N PHE A 284 -8.04 12.99 -4.04
CA PHE A 284 -9.39 13.45 -4.39
C PHE A 284 -9.58 13.62 -5.89
N ILE A 285 -8.54 14.08 -6.61
CA ILE A 285 -8.56 14.18 -8.07
C ILE A 285 -8.73 12.79 -8.68
N ARG A 286 -7.91 11.83 -8.24
CA ARG A 286 -7.94 10.45 -8.74
C ARG A 286 -9.26 9.77 -8.46
N ALA A 287 -9.74 9.79 -7.21
CA ALA A 287 -11.01 9.19 -6.84
C ALA A 287 -12.19 9.79 -7.62
N GLY A 288 -12.21 11.12 -7.80
CA GLY A 288 -13.27 11.79 -8.55
C GLY A 288 -13.25 11.48 -10.05
N MET A 289 -12.07 11.37 -10.65
CA MET A 289 -11.92 10.96 -12.06
C MET A 289 -12.30 9.49 -12.29
N ILE A 290 -11.88 8.60 -11.38
CA ILE A 290 -12.25 7.18 -11.40
C ILE A 290 -13.77 7.02 -11.31
N ASP A 291 -14.40 7.70 -10.36
CA ASP A 291 -15.86 7.62 -10.18
C ASP A 291 -16.61 8.15 -11.40
N LEU A 292 -16.13 9.25 -11.99
CA LEU A 292 -16.74 9.83 -13.18
C LEU A 292 -16.61 8.94 -14.41
N PHE A 293 -15.42 8.34 -14.61
CA PHE A 293 -15.21 7.33 -15.63
C PHE A 293 -16.15 6.14 -15.43
N ASN A 294 -16.17 5.57 -14.22
CA ASN A 294 -16.97 4.39 -13.90
C ASN A 294 -18.47 4.67 -13.99
N GLU A 295 -18.95 5.89 -13.84
CA GLU A 295 -20.36 6.19 -14.06
C GLU A 295 -20.77 6.14 -15.55
N HIS A 296 -19.90 6.64 -16.43
CA HIS A 296 -20.23 6.87 -17.84
C HIS A 296 -19.77 5.75 -18.78
N ASN A 297 -19.05 4.74 -18.28
CA ASN A 297 -18.47 3.66 -19.11
C ASN A 297 -19.01 2.27 -18.72
N SER A 298 -20.33 2.10 -18.67
CA SER A 298 -20.96 0.80 -18.37
C SER A 298 -20.65 -0.30 -19.38
N GLU A 299 -20.52 0.06 -20.66
CA GLU A 299 -20.16 -0.88 -21.73
C GLU A 299 -18.74 -1.43 -21.57
N PHE A 300 -17.80 -0.60 -21.09
CA PHE A 300 -16.44 -1.04 -20.75
C PHE A 300 -16.46 -2.09 -19.64
N TRP A 301 -17.24 -1.83 -18.59
CA TRP A 301 -17.30 -2.69 -17.41
C TRP A 301 -18.15 -3.95 -17.59
N SER A 302 -19.16 -3.94 -18.46
CA SER A 302 -20.07 -5.08 -18.64
C SER A 302 -19.36 -6.43 -18.84
N PRO A 303 -18.41 -6.59 -19.80
CA PRO A 303 -17.72 -7.86 -19.98
C PRO A 303 -16.85 -8.24 -18.77
N ILE A 304 -16.23 -7.26 -18.11
CA ILE A 304 -15.40 -7.48 -16.91
C ILE A 304 -16.27 -7.95 -15.73
N MET A 305 -17.44 -7.34 -15.54
CA MET A 305 -18.37 -7.71 -14.47
C MET A 305 -18.96 -9.11 -14.68
N ASP A 306 -19.21 -9.50 -15.93
CA ASP A 306 -19.67 -10.86 -16.25
C ASP A 306 -18.54 -11.89 -16.06
N PHE A 307 -17.31 -11.54 -16.36
CA PHE A 307 -16.13 -12.35 -16.02
C PHE A 307 -15.97 -12.49 -14.51
N ILE A 308 -16.09 -11.40 -13.75
CA ILE A 308 -16.03 -11.39 -12.28
C ILE A 308 -17.11 -12.30 -11.67
N LYS A 309 -18.35 -12.22 -12.15
CA LYS A 309 -19.43 -13.11 -11.65
C LYS A 309 -19.09 -14.58 -11.89
N LYS A 310 -18.74 -14.93 -13.14
CA LYS A 310 -18.47 -16.32 -13.54
C LYS A 310 -17.24 -16.90 -12.85
N GLY A 311 -16.15 -16.15 -12.80
CA GLY A 311 -14.88 -16.63 -12.25
C GLY A 311 -14.86 -16.71 -10.73
N LEU A 312 -15.87 -16.14 -10.06
CA LEU A 312 -15.97 -16.16 -8.61
C LEU A 312 -17.14 -17.01 -8.08
N ASP A 313 -18.00 -17.54 -8.95
CA ASP A 313 -19.07 -18.49 -8.61
C ASP A 313 -18.52 -19.92 -8.48
#